data_AF-A0A1V6SCD3-F1
#
_entry.id   AF-A0A1V6SCD3-F1
#
_cell.length_a   1.000
_cell.length_b   1.000
_cell.length_c   1.000
_cell.angle_alpha   90.00
_cell.angle_beta   90.00
_cell.angle_gamma   90.00
#
_symmetry.space_group_name_H-M   'P 1'
#
loop_
_entity.id
_entity.type
_entity.pdbx_description
1 polymer ?
#
loop_
_entity_poly.entity_id
_entity_poly.type
_entity_poly.pdbx_seq_one_letter_code
_entity_poly.pdbx_strand_id
1 'polypeptide(L)'
;MPPPDRSPWRNVHFYNASNKQLIGGFYQAGSLTEANLLWILGNVLLPNPFTIRHRASGRDITLSNNSVMLGDYDISSDDGAFTVTNEKCVSRVSSHSPSDQEDSFRNGIRQRDEKCVISGTINDLAQWDWWAGFEAAHVFPPDKENLWIEGESKINSPQNGLLMDAGLHILFDQYFFSINPDDGYKTVTFVPNHW
;
A
#
# COMPACT_ATOMS: atom_id res chain seq x y z
N MET A 1 7.64 18.86 -6.83
CA MET A 1 6.89 18.47 -8.04
C MET A 1 5.59 17.83 -7.60
N PRO A 2 4.46 18.03 -8.30
CA PRO A 2 3.25 17.26 -8.02
C PRO A 2 3.52 15.77 -8.24
N PRO A 3 2.89 14.86 -7.47
CA PRO A 3 3.02 13.44 -7.70
C PRO A 3 2.56 13.09 -9.12
N PRO A 4 3.22 12.13 -9.81
CA PRO A 4 2.85 11.74 -11.15
C PRO A 4 1.41 11.21 -11.20
N ASP A 5 0.71 11.47 -12.30
CA ASP A 5 -0.63 10.92 -12.52
C ASP A 5 -0.54 9.38 -12.61
N ARG A 6 -1.21 8.71 -11.66
CA ARG A 6 -1.23 7.25 -11.52
C ARG A 6 -2.47 6.61 -12.16
N SER A 7 -3.39 7.42 -12.68
CA SER A 7 -4.58 6.92 -13.38
C SER A 7 -4.28 6.13 -14.67
N PRO A 8 -3.23 6.43 -15.46
CA PRO A 8 -3.05 5.83 -16.79
C PRO A 8 -2.82 4.32 -16.80
N TRP A 9 -2.30 3.74 -15.71
CA TRP A 9 -1.98 2.31 -15.65
C TRP A 9 -2.98 1.48 -14.85
N ARG A 10 -4.11 2.05 -14.43
CA ARG A 10 -5.17 1.26 -13.79
C ARG A 10 -5.71 0.22 -14.78
N ASN A 11 -6.00 -0.97 -14.28
CA ASN A 11 -6.63 -2.05 -15.04
C ASN A 11 -7.91 -2.58 -14.36
N VAL A 12 -8.25 -2.02 -13.21
CA VAL A 12 -9.53 -2.15 -12.51
C VAL A 12 -10.10 -0.75 -12.29
N HIS A 13 -11.31 -0.49 -12.77
CA HIS A 13 -11.94 0.83 -12.73
C HIS A 13 -13.26 0.78 -11.95
N PHE A 14 -13.47 1.79 -11.11
CA PHE A 14 -14.70 1.95 -10.35
C PHE A 14 -15.54 3.08 -10.92
N TYR A 15 -16.79 2.76 -11.22
CA TYR A 15 -17.77 3.71 -11.72
C TYR A 15 -18.91 3.84 -10.72
N ASN A 16 -19.43 5.06 -10.56
CA ASN A 16 -20.72 5.23 -9.92
C ASN A 16 -21.81 4.67 -10.83
N ALA A 17 -22.57 3.69 -10.32
CA ALA A 17 -23.58 2.99 -11.10
C ALA A 17 -24.70 3.91 -11.60
N SER A 18 -25.04 4.98 -10.88
CA SER A 18 -26.17 5.88 -11.17
C SER A 18 -25.90 6.83 -12.33
N ASN A 19 -24.68 7.36 -12.43
CA ASN A 19 -24.32 8.39 -13.43
C ASN A 19 -23.17 7.99 -14.35
N LYS A 20 -22.60 6.79 -14.19
CA LYS A 20 -21.48 6.24 -14.96
C LYS A 20 -20.19 7.06 -14.88
N GLN A 21 -20.05 7.89 -13.85
CA GLN A 21 -18.82 8.63 -13.59
C GLN A 21 -17.72 7.70 -13.08
N LEU A 22 -16.50 7.83 -13.61
CA LEU A 22 -15.32 7.17 -13.05
C LEU A 22 -14.99 7.80 -11.69
N ILE A 23 -15.01 6.99 -10.63
CA ILE A 23 -14.78 7.42 -9.25
C ILE A 23 -13.45 6.92 -8.67
N GLY A 24 -12.80 5.96 -9.34
CA GLY A 24 -11.54 5.42 -8.83
C GLY A 24 -11.09 4.18 -9.58
N GLY A 25 -10.16 3.47 -8.97
CA GLY A 25 -9.61 2.23 -9.51
C GLY A 25 -8.18 2.00 -9.03
N PHE A 26 -7.65 0.84 -9.34
CA PHE A 26 -6.27 0.47 -9.04
C PHE A 26 -5.67 -0.38 -10.16
N TYR A 27 -4.36 -0.59 -10.08
CA TYR A 27 -3.70 -1.64 -10.82
C TYR A 27 -3.65 -2.91 -9.97
N GLN A 28 -3.84 -4.03 -10.64
CA GLN A 28 -3.89 -5.38 -10.08
C GLN A 28 -3.01 -6.28 -10.94
N ALA A 29 -2.09 -6.99 -10.29
CA ALA A 29 -1.24 -8.02 -10.92
C ALA A 29 -1.71 -9.45 -10.61
N GLY A 30 -2.97 -9.61 -10.19
CA GLY A 30 -3.61 -10.90 -9.89
C GLY A 30 -3.57 -11.31 -8.42
N SER A 31 -2.89 -10.54 -7.57
CA SER A 31 -2.71 -10.86 -6.13
C SER A 31 -3.89 -10.45 -5.24
N LEU A 32 -4.68 -9.44 -5.61
CA LEU A 32 -5.86 -9.01 -4.85
C LEU A 32 -7.03 -9.95 -5.10
N THR A 33 -7.68 -10.35 -4.02
CA THR A 33 -8.93 -11.11 -4.04
C THR A 33 -10.14 -10.18 -3.93
N GLU A 34 -11.32 -10.71 -4.24
CA GLU A 34 -12.59 -10.01 -4.02
C GLU A 34 -12.79 -9.64 -2.55
N ALA A 35 -12.33 -10.49 -1.62
CA ALA A 35 -12.32 -10.16 -0.19
C ALA A 35 -11.44 -8.93 0.11
N ASN A 36 -10.25 -8.82 -0.50
CA ASN A 36 -9.42 -7.63 -0.34
C ASN A 36 -10.10 -6.39 -0.92
N LEU A 37 -10.70 -6.50 -2.11
CA LEU A 37 -11.43 -5.40 -2.75
C LEU A 37 -12.57 -4.87 -1.87
N LEU A 38 -13.42 -5.77 -1.37
CA LEU A 38 -14.55 -5.40 -0.50
C LEU A 38 -14.06 -4.78 0.81
N TRP A 39 -13.00 -5.32 1.40
CA TRP A 39 -12.42 -4.78 2.63
C TRP A 39 -11.87 -3.36 2.43
N ILE A 40 -11.10 -3.13 1.36
CA ILE A 40 -10.54 -1.80 1.03
C ILE A 40 -11.68 -0.80 0.80
N LEU A 41 -12.68 -1.18 0.00
CA LEU A 41 -13.82 -0.30 -0.27
C LEU A 41 -14.59 0.03 1.01
N GLY A 42 -14.95 -0.98 1.82
CA GLY A 42 -15.82 -0.78 2.98
C GLY A 42 -15.17 -0.22 4.24
N ASN A 43 -13.85 -0.39 4.41
CA ASN A 43 -13.17 0.10 5.62
C ASN A 43 -12.32 1.34 5.37
N VAL A 44 -11.92 1.61 4.12
CA VAL A 44 -10.98 2.68 3.80
C VAL A 44 -11.60 3.75 2.91
N LEU A 45 -12.33 3.38 1.86
CA LEU A 45 -12.70 4.32 0.80
C LEU A 45 -14.15 4.81 0.84
N LEU A 46 -15.09 3.95 1.21
CA LEU A 46 -16.52 4.23 1.15
C LEU A 46 -17.09 4.31 2.57
N PRO A 47 -17.73 5.43 2.94
CA PRO A 47 -18.29 5.61 4.28
C PRO A 47 -19.63 4.87 4.49
N ASN A 48 -20.32 4.55 3.39
CA ASN A 48 -21.69 4.02 3.41
C ASN A 48 -21.75 2.62 2.81
N PRO A 49 -22.78 1.81 3.15
CA PRO A 49 -23.03 0.53 2.51
C PRO A 49 -23.07 0.65 0.99
N PHE A 50 -22.52 -0.37 0.33
CA PHE A 50 -22.40 -0.40 -1.12
C PHE A 50 -22.62 -1.81 -1.67
N THR A 51 -23.00 -1.84 -2.94
CA THR A 51 -22.92 -3.04 -3.79
C THR A 51 -21.97 -2.75 -4.93
N ILE A 52 -21.31 -3.79 -5.43
CA ILE A 52 -20.35 -3.70 -6.52
C ILE A 52 -20.59 -4.82 -7.52
N ARG A 53 -20.66 -4.45 -8.79
CA ARG A 53 -20.95 -5.38 -9.88
C ARG A 53 -19.87 -5.28 -10.96
N HIS A 54 -19.28 -6.40 -11.32
CA HIS A 54 -18.37 -6.46 -12.45
C HIS A 54 -19.16 -6.35 -13.76
N ARG A 55 -18.87 -5.33 -14.57
CA ARG A 55 -19.67 -4.94 -15.74
C ARG A 55 -19.65 -6.02 -16.82
N ALA A 56 -18.48 -6.56 -17.14
CA ALA A 56 -18.34 -7.50 -18.26
C ALA A 56 -19.01 -8.85 -17.99
N SER A 57 -18.92 -9.35 -16.75
CA SER A 57 -19.58 -10.62 -16.37
C SER A 57 -21.00 -10.44 -15.83
N GLY A 58 -21.41 -9.20 -15.55
CA GLY A 58 -22.67 -8.90 -14.90
C GLY A 58 -22.81 -9.52 -13.50
N ARG A 59 -21.72 -9.87 -12.83
CA ARG A 59 -21.73 -10.58 -11.54
C ARG A 59 -21.57 -9.60 -10.39
N ASP A 60 -22.39 -9.76 -9.36
CA ASP A 60 -22.23 -9.04 -8.10
C ASP A 60 -21.04 -9.63 -7.32
N ILE A 61 -20.15 -8.76 -6.88
CA ILE A 61 -18.97 -9.16 -6.12
C ILE A 61 -19.39 -9.39 -4.68
N THR A 62 -19.06 -10.57 -4.18
CA THR A 62 -19.35 -11.03 -2.82
C THR A 62 -18.06 -11.51 -2.18
N LEU A 63 -18.08 -11.73 -0.87
CA LEU A 63 -16.90 -12.15 -0.13
C LEU A 63 -16.38 -13.50 -0.67
N SER A 64 -15.23 -13.47 -1.35
CA SER A 64 -14.59 -14.66 -1.90
C SER A 64 -13.08 -14.48 -2.05
N ASN A 65 -12.35 -15.60 -2.13
CA ASN A 65 -10.91 -15.60 -2.40
C ASN A 65 -10.59 -15.63 -3.91
N ASN A 66 -11.59 -15.42 -4.77
CA ASN A 66 -11.34 -15.31 -6.21
C ASN A 66 -10.53 -14.04 -6.48
N SER A 67 -9.60 -14.11 -7.43
CA SER A 67 -8.85 -12.94 -7.86
C SER A 67 -9.79 -11.90 -8.48
N VAL A 68 -9.57 -10.61 -8.18
CA VAL A 68 -10.31 -9.52 -8.82
C VAL A 68 -10.01 -9.54 -10.31
N MET A 69 -11.07 -9.68 -11.10
CA MET A 69 -10.99 -9.62 -12.56
C MET A 69 -10.61 -8.21 -13.02
N LEU A 70 -9.94 -8.13 -14.16
CA LEU A 70 -9.63 -6.85 -14.79
C LEU A 70 -10.88 -6.26 -15.44
N GLY A 71 -10.96 -4.94 -15.49
CA GLY A 71 -12.03 -4.21 -16.18
C GLY A 71 -12.84 -3.31 -15.26
N ASP A 72 -14.11 -3.12 -15.62
CA ASP A 72 -14.96 -2.10 -15.04
C ASP A 72 -15.92 -2.68 -14.01
N TYR A 73 -16.09 -1.94 -12.92
CA TYR A 73 -16.97 -2.27 -11.82
C TYR A 73 -17.91 -1.10 -11.56
N ASP A 74 -19.20 -1.37 -11.52
CA ASP A 74 -20.24 -0.40 -11.16
C ASP A 74 -20.53 -0.53 -9.66
N ILE A 75 -20.32 0.54 -8.91
CA ILE A 75 -20.57 0.63 -7.47
C ILE A 75 -21.88 1.41 -7.25
N SER A 76 -22.78 0.86 -6.45
CA SER A 76 -24.02 1.52 -6.03
C SER A 76 -24.04 1.68 -4.52
N SER A 77 -24.57 2.78 -4.00
CA SER A 77 -24.86 2.97 -2.58
C SER A 77 -26.30 3.43 -2.42
N ASP A 78 -26.94 3.05 -1.32
CA ASP A 78 -28.34 3.37 -1.04
C ASP A 78 -28.57 4.89 -0.91
N ASP A 79 -27.53 5.65 -0.55
CA ASP A 79 -27.56 7.12 -0.44
C ASP A 79 -27.30 7.84 -1.79
N GLY A 80 -27.13 7.08 -2.87
CA GLY A 80 -27.20 7.54 -4.27
C GLY A 80 -26.03 8.37 -4.80
N ALA A 81 -25.21 8.99 -3.95
CA ALA A 81 -24.14 9.89 -4.40
C ALA A 81 -22.77 9.56 -3.78
N PHE A 82 -21.85 9.09 -4.63
CA PHE A 82 -20.42 9.12 -4.33
C PHE A 82 -19.85 10.47 -4.74
N THR A 83 -19.08 11.11 -3.85
CA THR A 83 -18.30 12.30 -4.19
C THR A 83 -16.82 11.97 -4.05
N VAL A 84 -16.07 12.09 -5.15
CA VAL A 84 -14.61 11.95 -5.12
C VAL A 84 -14.05 13.13 -4.34
N THR A 85 -13.29 12.85 -3.28
CA THR A 85 -12.62 13.90 -2.52
C THR A 85 -11.50 14.54 -3.33
N ASN A 86 -11.32 15.86 -3.17
CA ASN A 86 -10.17 16.59 -3.71
C ASN A 86 -8.97 16.59 -2.76
N GLU A 87 -9.05 15.82 -1.65
CA GLU A 87 -7.93 15.63 -0.75
C GLU A 87 -6.72 15.07 -1.49
N LYS A 88 -5.57 15.68 -1.26
CA LYS A 88 -4.32 15.20 -1.85
C LYS A 88 -3.92 13.90 -1.18
N CYS A 89 -3.64 12.87 -1.98
CA CYS A 89 -2.93 11.70 -1.52
C CYS A 89 -1.53 12.15 -1.03
N VAL A 90 -1.31 12.07 0.29
CA VAL A 90 -0.03 12.44 0.90
C VAL A 90 0.93 11.26 0.70
N SER A 91 1.83 11.37 -0.28
CA SER A 91 2.99 10.48 -0.37
C SER A 91 3.88 10.68 0.85
N ARG A 92 4.56 9.61 1.30
CA ARG A 92 5.54 9.73 2.36
C ARG A 92 6.68 10.62 1.88
N VAL A 93 7.17 11.48 2.76
CA VAL A 93 8.52 12.05 2.59
C VAL A 93 9.48 10.89 2.84
N SER A 94 10.49 10.71 1.98
CA SER A 94 11.51 9.66 2.15
C SER A 94 11.94 9.64 3.61
N SER A 95 11.80 8.49 4.27
CA SER A 95 11.88 8.37 5.73
C SER A 95 13.26 8.67 6.34
N HIS A 96 14.21 9.20 5.57
CA HIS A 96 15.53 9.65 6.01
C HIS A 96 15.43 10.82 7.01
N SER A 97 15.48 10.53 8.30
CA SER A 97 15.48 11.55 9.35
C SER A 97 16.85 11.59 10.03
N PRO A 98 17.66 12.65 9.84
CA PRO A 98 19.09 12.69 10.22
C PRO A 98 19.35 12.83 11.74
N SER A 99 18.52 12.24 12.61
CA SER A 99 18.63 12.38 14.06
C SER A 99 19.32 11.16 14.71
N ASP A 100 20.02 11.38 15.83
CA ASP A 100 20.67 10.33 16.64
C ASP A 100 19.72 9.21 17.12
N GLN A 101 18.40 9.45 17.13
CA GLN A 101 17.39 8.46 17.49
C GLN A 101 17.20 7.39 16.39
N GLU A 102 17.48 7.74 15.13
CA GLU A 102 17.44 6.85 13.98
C GLU A 102 18.53 5.78 14.07
N ASP A 103 19.64 6.04 14.76
CA ASP A 103 20.72 5.07 14.92
C ASP A 103 20.24 3.81 15.65
N SER A 104 19.43 3.96 16.71
CA SER A 104 18.92 2.79 17.45
C SER A 104 17.87 1.99 16.66
N PHE A 105 16.96 2.69 15.96
CA PHE A 105 15.98 2.10 15.05
C PHE A 105 16.67 1.34 13.91
N ARG A 106 17.57 2.01 13.20
CA ARG A 106 18.30 1.47 12.04
C ARG A 106 19.17 0.29 12.45
N ASN A 107 19.92 0.40 13.55
CA ASN A 107 20.78 -0.68 14.01
C ASN A 107 19.95 -1.89 14.48
N GLY A 108 18.83 -1.67 15.16
CA GLY A 108 17.92 -2.74 15.57
C GLY A 108 17.30 -3.48 14.38
N ILE A 109 16.90 -2.77 13.33
CA ILE A 109 16.38 -3.37 12.09
C ILE A 109 17.46 -4.15 11.36
N ARG A 110 18.66 -3.56 11.21
CA ARG A 110 19.82 -4.22 10.59
C ARG A 110 20.17 -5.54 11.27
N GLN A 111 20.21 -5.54 12.60
CA GLN A 111 20.48 -6.74 13.40
C GLN A 111 19.37 -7.79 13.28
N ARG A 112 18.10 -7.37 13.15
CA ARG A 112 16.96 -8.28 13.07
C ARG A 112 16.81 -8.91 11.69
N ASP A 113 16.95 -8.10 10.64
CA ASP A 113 16.55 -8.49 9.29
C ASP A 113 17.71 -9.07 8.49
N GLU A 114 18.92 -8.48 8.58
CA GLU A 114 20.17 -8.88 7.90
C GLU A 114 20.12 -8.95 6.35
N LYS A 115 18.93 -8.87 5.76
CA LYS A 115 18.65 -8.92 4.32
C LYS A 115 17.45 -8.03 3.99
N CYS A 116 17.27 -7.74 2.70
CA CYS A 116 16.05 -7.08 2.26
C CYS A 116 14.85 -8.00 2.50
N VAL A 117 13.89 -7.58 3.32
CA VAL A 117 12.73 -8.42 3.68
C VAL A 117 11.76 -8.65 2.52
N ILE A 118 11.83 -7.80 1.49
CA ILE A 118 10.96 -7.86 0.31
C ILE A 118 11.55 -8.79 -0.75
N SER A 119 12.79 -8.53 -1.18
CA SER A 119 13.44 -9.33 -2.23
C SER A 119 14.16 -10.57 -1.71
N GLY A 120 14.44 -10.63 -0.41
CA GLY A 120 15.29 -11.67 0.20
C GLY A 120 16.79 -11.47 -0.06
N THR A 121 17.20 -10.39 -0.75
CA THR A 121 18.61 -10.13 -1.08
C THR A 121 19.43 -9.97 0.18
N ILE A 122 20.41 -10.85 0.35
CA ILE A 122 21.33 -10.84 1.50
C ILE A 122 22.39 -9.77 1.28
N ASN A 123 22.72 -9.02 2.34
CA ASN A 123 23.86 -8.11 2.33
C ASN A 123 25.11 -8.83 2.82
N ASP A 124 25.89 -9.43 1.92
CA ASP A 124 27.14 -10.13 2.29
C ASP A 124 28.18 -9.23 2.97
N LEU A 125 28.06 -7.91 2.79
CA LEU A 125 28.94 -6.93 3.41
C LEU A 125 28.51 -6.52 4.84
N ALA A 126 27.34 -6.97 5.31
CA ALA A 126 26.82 -6.65 6.64
C ALA A 126 27.78 -7.09 7.77
N GLN A 127 28.56 -8.15 7.55
CA GLN A 127 29.58 -8.63 8.50
C GLN A 127 30.70 -7.61 8.78
N TRP A 128 30.90 -6.64 7.89
CA TRP A 128 31.84 -5.52 8.06
C TRP A 128 31.13 -4.20 8.38
N ASP A 129 29.88 -4.27 8.87
CA ASP A 129 29.01 -3.12 9.14
C ASP A 129 28.79 -2.21 7.90
N TRP A 130 28.89 -2.79 6.70
CA TRP A 130 28.71 -2.05 5.46
C TRP A 130 27.32 -2.30 4.90
N TRP A 131 26.47 -1.27 4.95
CA TRP A 131 25.04 -1.34 4.61
C TRP A 131 24.67 -0.54 3.36
N ALA A 132 25.65 -0.24 2.50
CA ALA A 132 25.41 0.52 1.29
C ALA A 132 24.34 -0.18 0.43
N GLY A 133 23.31 0.57 0.01
CA GLY A 133 22.18 0.04 -0.75
C GLY A 133 21.03 -0.54 0.10
N PHE A 134 21.19 -0.64 1.42
CA PHE A 134 20.14 -1.12 2.34
C PHE A 134 19.70 -0.04 3.32
N GLU A 135 18.39 0.12 3.48
CA GLU A 135 17.78 1.19 4.25
C GLU A 135 16.73 0.64 5.20
N ALA A 136 16.63 1.26 6.38
CA ALA A 136 15.58 0.95 7.35
C ALA A 136 14.35 1.80 7.01
N ALA A 137 13.31 1.15 6.51
CA ALA A 137 12.06 1.79 6.09
C ALA A 137 11.03 1.72 7.21
N HIS A 138 10.44 2.85 7.62
CA HIS A 138 9.33 2.84 8.57
C HIS A 138 8.04 2.29 7.94
N VAL A 139 7.35 1.39 8.64
CA VAL A 139 6.03 0.88 8.23
C VAL A 139 4.98 1.96 8.41
N PHE A 140 4.98 2.68 9.53
CA PHE A 140 4.17 3.88 9.74
C PHE A 140 5.06 5.11 9.79
N PRO A 141 4.75 6.16 9.02
CA PRO A 141 5.72 7.20 8.74
C PRO A 141 5.87 8.14 9.95
N PRO A 142 7.10 8.50 10.34
CA PRO A 142 7.35 9.36 11.50
C PRO A 142 6.68 10.74 11.44
N ASP A 143 6.53 11.32 10.23
CA ASP A 143 5.89 12.63 10.04
C ASP A 143 4.37 12.62 10.32
N LYS A 144 3.80 11.44 10.58
CA LYS A 144 2.41 11.23 10.99
C LYS A 144 2.30 10.68 12.41
N GLU A 145 3.33 10.80 13.25
CA GLU A 145 3.32 10.30 14.63
C GLU A 145 2.10 10.78 15.44
N ASN A 146 1.54 11.95 15.15
CA ASN A 146 0.31 12.43 15.77
C ASN A 146 -0.94 11.58 15.48
N LEU A 147 -0.91 10.75 14.43
CA LEU A 147 -1.93 9.77 14.06
C LEU A 147 -1.58 8.35 14.58
N TRP A 148 -0.45 8.18 15.25
CA TRP A 148 -0.03 6.92 15.89
C TRP A 148 -0.74 6.76 17.24
N ILE A 149 -2.00 6.32 17.20
CA ILE A 149 -2.86 6.30 18.39
C ILE A 149 -2.69 5.01 19.22
N GLU A 150 -2.14 3.91 18.66
CA GLU A 150 -2.18 2.59 19.31
C GLU A 150 -0.98 1.66 19.00
N GLY A 151 0.26 2.16 19.04
CA GLY A 151 1.42 1.27 19.05
C GLY A 151 1.85 0.89 20.46
N GLU A 152 1.90 -0.40 20.80
CA GLU A 152 2.61 -0.87 22.01
C GLU A 152 4.09 -0.44 22.01
N SER A 153 4.63 -0.10 20.84
CA SER A 153 5.99 0.34 20.65
C SER A 153 6.09 1.77 20.09
N LYS A 154 7.19 2.45 20.44
CA LYS A 154 7.49 3.83 20.00
C LYS A 154 7.61 3.90 18.48
N ILE A 155 7.39 5.07 17.88
CA ILE A 155 7.51 5.28 16.42
C ILE A 155 8.85 4.81 15.84
N ASN A 156 9.94 4.94 16.62
CA ASN A 156 11.31 4.51 16.28
C ASN A 156 11.65 3.11 16.82
N SER A 157 10.64 2.28 17.11
CA SER A 157 10.82 0.87 17.42
C SER A 157 11.22 0.09 16.17
N PRO A 158 12.17 -0.85 16.25
CA PRO A 158 12.45 -1.76 15.13
C PRO A 158 11.19 -2.49 14.62
N GLN A 159 10.17 -2.70 15.45
CA GLN A 159 8.89 -3.30 15.03
C GLN A 159 8.13 -2.44 14.01
N ASN A 160 8.33 -1.12 14.03
CA ASN A 160 7.74 -0.20 13.06
C ASN A 160 8.64 0.00 11.83
N GLY A 161 9.59 -0.91 11.54
CA GLY A 161 10.36 -0.80 10.32
C GLY A 161 10.87 -2.11 9.76
N LEU A 162 11.37 -2.03 8.53
CA LEU A 162 11.77 -3.14 7.69
C LEU A 162 13.07 -2.78 6.96
N LEU A 163 14.00 -3.72 6.86
CA LEU A 163 15.19 -3.54 6.05
C LEU A 163 14.86 -3.78 4.58
N MET A 164 15.09 -2.77 3.74
CA MET A 164 14.80 -2.82 2.31
C MET A 164 16.03 -2.45 1.49
N ASP A 165 16.11 -2.96 0.27
CA ASP A 165 16.95 -2.33 -0.76
C ASP A 165 16.47 -0.88 -0.98
N ALA A 166 17.39 0.05 -1.18
CA ALA A 166 17.09 1.47 -1.33
C ALA A 166 16.09 1.75 -2.47
N GLY A 167 16.16 1.00 -3.57
CA GLY A 167 15.20 1.09 -4.66
C GLY A 167 13.80 0.70 -4.20
N LEU A 168 13.67 -0.45 -3.51
CA LEU A 168 12.39 -0.91 -2.97
C LEU A 168 11.83 0.01 -1.89
N HIS A 169 12.69 0.62 -1.06
CA HIS A 169 12.27 1.60 -0.07
C HIS A 169 11.60 2.81 -0.72
N ILE A 170 12.18 3.34 -1.80
CA ILE A 170 11.57 4.44 -2.58
C ILE A 170 10.17 4.03 -3.09
N LEU A 171 10.02 2.82 -3.62
CA LEU A 171 8.73 2.34 -4.12
C LEU A 171 7.70 2.13 -2.98
N PHE A 172 8.15 1.68 -1.81
CA PHE A 172 7.32 1.50 -0.63
C PHE A 172 6.78 2.83 -0.11
N ASP A 173 7.65 3.84 0.02
CA ASP A 173 7.25 5.19 0.46
C ASP A 173 6.30 5.88 -0.51
N GLN A 174 6.35 5.49 -1.79
CA GLN A 174 5.45 5.94 -2.83
C GLN A 174 4.13 5.15 -2.90
N TYR A 175 3.91 4.14 -2.05
CA TYR A 175 2.74 3.25 -2.10
C TYR A 175 2.59 2.50 -3.43
N PHE A 176 3.71 2.19 -4.10
CA PHE A 176 3.66 1.37 -5.32
C PHE A 176 3.47 -0.11 -5.03
N PHE A 177 3.79 -0.54 -3.82
CA PHE A 177 3.38 -1.82 -3.29
C PHE A 177 3.05 -1.69 -1.80
N SER A 178 2.41 -2.73 -1.26
CA SER A 178 2.17 -2.88 0.17
C SER A 178 2.29 -4.34 0.59
N ILE A 179 2.32 -4.59 1.89
CA ILE A 179 2.38 -5.92 2.50
C ILE A 179 1.11 -6.08 3.31
N ASN A 180 0.32 -7.13 3.04
CA ASN A 180 -0.90 -7.39 3.78
C ASN A 180 -0.64 -8.41 4.91
N PRO A 181 -0.54 -7.98 6.19
CA PRO A 181 -0.29 -8.90 7.29
C PRO A 181 -1.42 -9.90 7.51
N ASP A 182 -2.66 -9.56 7.14
CA ASP A 182 -3.84 -10.41 7.33
C ASP A 182 -3.99 -11.47 6.22
N ASP A 183 -3.19 -11.38 5.16
CA ASP A 183 -3.16 -12.31 4.03
C ASP A 183 -1.78 -12.96 3.91
N GLY A 184 -1.28 -13.49 5.04
CA GLY A 184 -0.02 -14.22 5.10
C GLY A 184 1.20 -13.37 4.70
N TYR A 185 1.18 -12.07 4.98
CA TYR A 185 2.22 -11.10 4.59
C TYR A 185 2.44 -11.01 3.07
N LYS A 186 1.38 -11.24 2.28
CA LYS A 186 1.46 -11.15 0.82
C LYS A 186 1.82 -9.74 0.39
N THR A 187 2.82 -9.63 -0.48
CA THR A 187 3.17 -8.37 -1.15
C THR A 187 2.23 -8.13 -2.32
N VAL A 188 1.64 -6.94 -2.38
CA VAL A 188 0.70 -6.51 -3.42
C VAL A 188 1.28 -5.31 -4.15
N THR A 189 1.39 -5.40 -5.48
CA THR A 189 1.81 -4.28 -6.33
C THR A 189 0.59 -3.52 -6.89
N PHE A 190 0.73 -2.20 -6.94
CA PHE A 190 -0.27 -1.25 -7.46
C PHE A 190 0.23 -0.50 -8.72
N VAL A 191 1.29 -1.01 -9.34
CA VAL A 191 1.86 -0.47 -10.58
C VAL A 191 2.35 -1.61 -11.48
N PRO A 192 2.39 -1.42 -12.81
CA PRO A 192 3.03 -2.37 -13.70
C PRO A 192 4.48 -2.67 -13.29
N ASN A 193 4.91 -3.91 -13.56
CA ASN A 193 6.29 -4.32 -13.31
C ASN A 193 7.25 -3.38 -14.03
N HIS A 194 8.16 -2.80 -13.25
CA HIS A 194 9.23 -1.92 -13.73
C HIS A 194 10.55 -2.18 -12.99
N TRP A 195 10.65 -3.32 -12.29
CA TRP A 195 11.77 -3.78 -11.48
C TRP A 195 11.77 -5.31 -11.43
#